data_AF-A0A1L8RHS8-F1
#
_entry.id   AF-A0A1L8RHS8-F1
#
_cell.length_a   1.000
_cell.length_b   1.000
_cell.length_c   1.000
_cell.angle_alpha   90.00
_cell.angle_beta   90.00
_cell.angle_gamma   90.00
#
_symmetry.space_group_name_H-M   'P 1'
#
loop_
_entity.id
_entity.type
_entity.pdbx_description
1 polymer ?
#
loop_
_entity_poly.entity_id
_entity_poly.type
_entity_poly.pdbx_seq_one_letter_code
_entity_poly.pdbx_strand_id
1 'polypeptide(L)' 'MAEKYLQMEHDQMPRERLEELTMGSLRKAVFEGDAENGSLMAGQIAGIIHEVQPVAIIIEEMFNEADEVRAKLPLSFLPK' A
#
# COMPACT_ATOMS: atom_id res chain seq x y z
N MET A 1 3.16 -9.64 12.69
CA MET A 1 4.42 -8.85 12.74
C MET A 1 4.18 -7.43 13.22
N ALA A 2 3.26 -6.67 12.60
CA ALA A 2 2.99 -5.26 12.93
C ALA A 2 2.64 -5.02 14.41
N GLU A 3 1.73 -5.82 14.99
CA GLU A 3 1.34 -5.70 16.40
C GLU A 3 2.55 -5.87 17.35
N LYS A 4 3.42 -6.83 17.06
CA LYS A 4 4.64 -7.08 17.84
C LYS A 4 5.62 -5.91 17.74
N TYR A 5 5.77 -5.33 16.55
CA TYR A 5 6.62 -4.16 16.34
C TYR A 5 6.11 -2.97 17.16
N LEU A 6 4.80 -2.69 17.10
CA LEU A 6 4.16 -1.63 17.90
C LEU A 6 4.32 -1.84 19.41
N GLN A 7 4.19 -3.09 19.88
CA GLN A 7 4.43 -3.42 21.28
C GLN A 7 5.89 -3.15 21.69
N MET A 8 6.86 -3.53 20.85
CA MET A 8 8.29 -3.28 21.12
C MET A 8 8.63 -1.78 21.11
N GLU A 9 7.98 -0.99 20.25
CA GLU A 9 8.10 0.47 20.26
C GLU A 9 7.50 1.08 21.53
N HIS A 10 6.31 0.62 21.94
CA HIS A 10 5.69 1.03 23.20
C HIS A 10 6.59 0.73 24.41
N ASP A 11 7.23 -0.44 24.40
CA ASP A 11 8.16 -0.89 25.45
C ASP A 11 9.55 -0.24 25.35
N GLN A 12 9.74 0.71 24.43
CA GLN A 12 10.98 1.47 24.23
C GLN A 12 12.20 0.57 24.03
N MET A 13 12.02 -0.53 23.29
CA MET A 13 13.12 -1.42 22.96
C MET A 13 14.18 -0.71 22.12
N PRO A 14 15.48 -1.09 22.26
CA PRO A 14 16.54 -0.53 21.44
C PRO A 14 16.25 -0.69 19.95
N ARG A 15 16.69 0.29 19.16
CA ARG A 15 16.47 0.33 17.70
C ARG A 15 16.94 -0.96 17.03
N GLU A 16 18.06 -1.51 17.48
CA GLU A 16 18.66 -2.73 16.96
C GLU A 16 17.70 -3.92 17.06
N ARG A 17 16.88 -3.99 18.12
CA ARG A 17 15.88 -5.05 18.30
C ARG A 17 14.70 -4.91 17.34
N LEU A 18 14.30 -3.68 17.03
CA LEU A 18 13.27 -3.38 16.03
C LEU A 18 13.77 -3.75 14.62
N GLU A 19 15.06 -3.50 14.35
CA GLU A 19 15.72 -3.88 13.09
C GLU A 19 15.83 -5.41 12.95
N GLU A 20 16.25 -6.12 13.99
CA GLU A 20 16.27 -7.59 14.01
C GLU A 20 14.90 -8.20 13.67
N LEU A 21 13.81 -7.61 14.19
CA LEU A 21 12.43 -8.07 13.89
C LEU A 21 12.05 -7.84 12.43
N THR A 22 12.46 -6.71 11.84
CA THR A 22 12.04 -6.28 10.49
C THR A 22 12.96 -6.82 9.39
N MET A 23 14.16 -7.30 9.73
CA MET A 23 15.16 -7.77 8.77
C MET A 23 14.61 -8.91 7.91
N GLY A 24 14.58 -8.69 6.59
CA GLY A 24 14.07 -9.66 5.61
C GLY A 24 12.55 -9.88 5.63
N SER A 25 11.79 -9.16 6.47
CA SER A 25 10.33 -9.33 6.62
C SER A 25 9.55 -9.04 5.33
N LEU A 26 10.00 -8.09 4.50
CA LEU A 26 9.37 -7.82 3.19
C LEU A 26 9.48 -9.03 2.25
N ARG A 27 10.65 -9.69 2.23
CA ARG A 27 10.86 -10.89 1.39
C ARG A 27 9.93 -12.03 1.82
N LYS A 28 9.76 -12.23 3.13
CA LYS A 28 8.83 -13.24 3.68
C LYS A 28 7.40 -13.00 3.20
N ALA A 29 6.92 -11.76 3.27
CA ALA A 29 5.57 -11.42 2.78
C ALA A 29 5.44 -11.61 1.26
N VAL A 30 6.37 -11.04 0.48
CA VAL A 30 6.23 -10.94 -0.99
C VAL A 30 6.54 -12.25 -1.71
N PHE A 31 7.60 -12.95 -1.31
CA PHE A 31 8.07 -14.15 -2.02
C PHE A 31 7.63 -15.46 -1.36
N GLU A 32 7.45 -15.47 -0.04
CA GLU A 32 7.11 -16.68 0.71
C GLU A 32 5.62 -16.74 1.08
N GLY A 33 4.86 -15.66 0.85
CA GLY A 33 3.43 -15.58 1.17
C GLY A 33 3.12 -15.50 2.67
N ASP A 34 4.13 -15.20 3.51
CA ASP A 34 3.97 -15.11 4.96
C ASP A 34 3.41 -13.73 5.35
N ALA A 35 2.09 -13.59 5.25
CA ALA A 35 1.38 -12.35 5.61
C ALA A 35 1.34 -12.08 7.13
N GLU A 36 1.52 -13.12 7.96
CA GLU A 36 1.45 -12.99 9.41
C GLU A 36 2.77 -12.49 10.02
N ASN A 37 3.91 -13.02 9.56
CA ASN A 37 5.23 -12.72 10.10
C ASN A 37 6.07 -11.84 9.16
N GLY A 38 5.65 -11.66 7.91
CA GLY A 38 6.25 -10.73 6.98
C GLY A 38 5.75 -9.29 7.15
N SER A 39 6.42 -8.37 6.45
CA SER A 39 5.98 -6.97 6.33
C SER A 39 5.15 -6.82 5.07
N LEU A 40 3.82 -6.93 5.21
CA LEU A 40 2.87 -6.71 4.12
C LEU A 40 2.70 -5.20 3.86
N MET A 41 3.56 -4.63 3.02
CA MET A 41 3.51 -3.20 2.70
C MET A 41 2.45 -2.92 1.63
N ALA A 42 1.43 -2.13 1.99
CA ALA A 42 0.40 -1.63 1.08
C ALA A 42 -0.03 -0.21 1.49
N GLY A 43 -0.45 0.61 0.52
CA GLY A 43 -1.04 1.91 0.79
C GLY A 43 -2.47 1.80 1.34
N GLN A 44 -2.97 2.83 2.01
CA GLN A 44 -4.32 2.86 2.56
C GLN A 44 -5.42 2.63 1.51
N ILE A 45 -5.15 3.02 0.26
CA ILE A 45 -6.05 2.84 -0.88
C ILE A 45 -6.28 1.36 -1.24
N ALA A 46 -5.46 0.42 -0.75
CA ALA A 46 -5.58 -1.00 -1.08
C ALA A 46 -6.98 -1.58 -0.80
N GLY A 47 -7.73 -1.02 0.15
CA GLY A 47 -9.10 -1.45 0.45
C GLY A 47 -10.12 -1.21 -0.68
N ILE A 48 -9.78 -0.44 -1.72
CA ILE A 48 -10.65 -0.27 -2.90
C ILE A 48 -10.34 -1.26 -4.03
N ILE A 49 -9.26 -2.04 -3.90
CA ILE A 49 -8.81 -2.97 -4.94
C ILE A 49 -9.46 -4.33 -4.67
N HIS A 50 -10.34 -4.76 -5.58
CA HIS A 50 -11.15 -5.98 -5.42
C HIS A 50 -10.80 -7.08 -6.44
N GLU A 51 -9.85 -6.82 -7.34
CA GLU A 51 -9.51 -7.72 -8.44
C GLU A 51 -8.02 -7.64 -8.81
N VAL A 52 -7.55 -8.69 -9.49
CA VAL A 52 -6.19 -8.77 -10.05
C VAL A 52 -6.28 -8.51 -11.54
N GLN A 53 -5.60 -7.47 -12.02
CA GLN A 53 -5.70 -7.03 -13.40
C GLN A 53 -4.33 -6.95 -14.08
N PRO A 54 -4.27 -7.11 -15.42
CA PRO A 54 -3.07 -6.78 -16.19
C PRO A 54 -2.71 -5.30 -16.06
N VAL A 55 -1.41 -5.00 -16.08
CA VAL A 55 -0.89 -3.62 -15.96
C VAL A 55 -1.51 -2.66 -16.99
N ALA A 56 -1.70 -3.13 -18.23
CA ALA A 56 -2.31 -2.33 -19.29
C ALA A 56 -3.72 -1.86 -18.92
N ILE A 57 -4.53 -2.75 -18.35
CA ILE A 57 -5.92 -2.45 -17.94
C ILE A 57 -5.93 -1.43 -16.80
N ILE A 58 -5.08 -1.62 -15.77
CA ILE A 58 -4.96 -0.69 -14.65
C ILE A 58 -4.64 0.73 -15.14
N ILE A 59 -3.71 0.86 -16.09
CA ILE A 59 -3.32 2.16 -16.65
C ILE A 59 -4.48 2.75 -17.45
N GLU A 60 -5.10 1.98 -18.34
CA GLU A 60 -6.21 2.44 -19.18
C GLU A 60 -7.40 2.91 -18.34
N GLU A 61 -7.82 2.11 -17.36
CA GLU A 61 -8.92 2.46 -16.45
C GLU A 61 -8.62 3.73 -15.66
N MET A 62 -7.43 3.84 -15.07
CA MET A 62 -7.03 5.02 -14.29
C MET A 62 -7.13 6.32 -15.11
N PHE A 63 -6.68 6.32 -16.37
CA PHE A 63 -6.78 7.50 -17.22
C PHE A 63 -8.20 7.76 -17.73
N ASN A 64 -8.95 6.71 -18.08
CA ASN A 64 -10.35 6.84 -18.51
C ASN A 64 -11.22 7.41 -17.39
N GLU A 65 -11.10 6.88 -16.16
CA GLU A 65 -11.82 7.38 -14.99
C GLU A 65 -11.44 8.84 -14.67
N ALA A 66 -10.16 9.19 -14.77
CA ALA A 66 -9.71 10.56 -14.58
C ALA A 66 -10.34 11.51 -15.62
N ASP A 67 -10.43 11.10 -16.88
CA ASP A 67 -11.05 11.87 -17.96
C ASP A 67 -12.57 12.01 -17.77
N GLU A 68 -13.25 10.96 -17.29
CA GLU A 68 -14.67 11.01 -16.95
C GLU A 68 -14.96 11.98 -15.79
N VAL A 69 -14.13 11.94 -14.75
CA VAL A 69 -14.23 12.86 -13.62
C VAL A 69 -13.96 14.29 -14.10
N ARG A 70 -12.91 14.49 -14.91
CA ARG A 70 -12.57 15.80 -15.49
C ARG A 70 -13.72 16.38 -16.31
N ALA A 71 -14.39 15.58 -17.13
CA ALA A 71 -15.51 16.03 -17.97
C ALA A 71 -16.73 16.50 -17.14
N LYS A 72 -16.87 16.01 -15.90
CA LYS A 72 -17.94 16.37 -14.96
C LYS A 72 -17.57 17.58 -14.08
N LEU A 73 -16.32 18.06 -14.13
CA LEU A 73 -15.90 19.22 -13.35
C LEU A 73 -16.60 20.50 -13.84
N PRO A 74 -17.05 21.38 -12.93
CA PRO A 74 -17.62 22.66 -13.32
C PRO A 74 -16.64 23.50 -14.15
N LEU A 75 -17.14 24.22 -15.14
CA LEU A 75 -16.34 25.09 -16.03
C LEU A 75 -15.50 26.13 -15.25
N SER A 76 -15.88 26.46 -14.02
CA SER A 76 -15.11 27.33 -13.12
C SER A 76 -13.74 26.77 -12.70
N PHE A 77 -13.50 25.47 -12.89
CA PHE A 77 -12.24 24.81 -12.55
C PHE A 77 -11.32 24.59 -13.75
N LEU A 78 -11.76 24.90 -14.97
CA LEU A 78 -10.92 24.78 -16.15
C LEU A 78 -10.04 26.04 -16.31
N PRO A 79 -8.74 25.89 -16.61
CA PRO A 79 -7.89 27.04 -16.94
C PRO A 79 -8.46 27.78 -18.15
N LYS A 80 -8.45 29.11 -18.10
CA LYS A 80 -8.90 29.98 -19.20
C LYS A 80 -8.01 29.86 -20.42
#